data_AF-A0A968LK38-F1
#
_entry.id   AF-A0A968LK38-F1
#
_cell.length_a   1.000
_cell.length_b   1.000
_cell.length_c   1.000
_cell.angle_alpha   90.00
_cell.angle_beta   90.00
_cell.angle_gamma   90.00
#
_symmetry.space_group_name_H-M   'P 1'
#
loop_
_entity.id
_entity.type
_entity.pdbx_description
1 polymer ?
#
loop_
_entity_poly.entity_id
_entity_poly.type
_entity_poly.pdbx_seq_one_letter_code
_entity_poly.pdbx_strand_id
1 'polypeptide(L)'
;MLSESQQDGHLLVYAAAPPMGRSKRLIHVNGVTSPVEKQLEDLETLVWLTLEHPLDIVGVHNSTSGYRSDLLESMMGKAELVQFWPEYLSAESDKRLQRYADLLGMLCDRTLAPDADILAELQQQRRPPKAFSTANPQSTTDIQTTGTPSTLPQLSFDLDMIRRLPFLQNMAWDDFESYLYGHYPAGAPRPILRLAYEVVQSIRAGAEVFIVAHSEGTIIAALALQILQRFFGTYPKWSEPLRCIFYGPAIMPEDLPPMVRTQTIFIQHRHDLVAEAFSNLRHVDLWTNLQSQVKVLMERADTIFTLAAEDSYHSARHYLGQLDNPDSQRAAQLLKLLLTEDWQRHSFLNTLSSARLILETIPS
;
A
#
# COMPACT_ATOMS: atom_id res chain seq x y z
N MET A 1 -15.20 18.67 -7.24
CA MET A 1 -14.74 17.53 -6.42
C MET A 1 -13.92 16.63 -7.34
N LEU A 2 -12.78 16.12 -6.87
CA LEU A 2 -11.98 15.13 -7.59
C LEU A 2 -12.68 13.76 -7.53
N SER A 3 -12.55 12.91 -8.55
CA SER A 3 -13.00 11.52 -8.47
C SER A 3 -12.15 10.70 -7.50
N GLU A 4 -12.65 9.57 -6.99
CA GLU A 4 -11.88 8.66 -6.11
C GLU A 4 -10.51 8.31 -6.70
N SER A 5 -10.47 7.92 -7.98
CA SER A 5 -9.23 7.62 -8.71
C SER A 5 -8.25 8.80 -8.83
N GLN A 6 -8.75 10.04 -8.75
CA GLN A 6 -7.92 11.25 -8.74
C GLN A 6 -7.38 11.59 -7.35
N GLN A 7 -7.92 10.98 -6.31
CA GLN A 7 -7.48 11.15 -4.93
C GLN A 7 -6.55 10.00 -4.48
N ASP A 8 -6.31 9.01 -5.34
CA ASP A 8 -5.39 7.91 -5.09
C ASP A 8 -3.97 8.42 -4.76
N GLY A 9 -3.46 8.01 -3.59
CA GLY A 9 -2.20 8.49 -3.03
C GLY A 9 -2.24 9.88 -2.37
N HIS A 10 -3.40 10.51 -2.23
CA HIS A 10 -3.55 11.73 -1.44
C HIS A 10 -3.53 11.42 0.06
N LEU A 11 -3.15 12.42 0.86
CA LEU A 11 -3.31 12.35 2.29
C LEU A 11 -4.72 12.77 2.71
N LEU A 12 -5.31 11.93 3.54
CA LEU A 12 -6.54 12.22 4.26
C LEU A 12 -6.20 12.61 5.70
N VAL A 13 -6.91 13.60 6.20
CA VAL A 13 -6.75 14.12 7.56
C VAL A 13 -8.14 14.33 8.15
N TYR A 14 -8.36 13.82 9.35
CA TYR A 14 -9.57 14.14 10.10
C TYR A 14 -9.48 15.61 10.57
N ALA A 15 -10.35 16.46 10.03
CA ALA A 15 -10.22 17.92 10.13
C ALA A 15 -10.21 18.46 11.57
N ALA A 16 -10.86 17.76 12.52
CA ALA A 16 -10.87 18.18 13.93
C ALA A 16 -9.59 17.83 14.69
N ALA A 17 -8.68 17.04 14.11
CA ALA A 17 -7.39 16.67 14.70
C ALA A 17 -6.25 16.71 13.65
N PRO A 18 -5.88 17.90 13.14
CA PRO A 18 -4.82 18.02 12.15
C PRO A 18 -3.43 17.69 12.74
N PRO A 19 -2.47 17.19 11.94
CA PRO A 19 -1.10 16.96 12.38
C PRO A 19 -0.45 18.24 12.93
N MET A 20 0.23 18.12 14.09
CA MET A 20 0.83 19.25 14.82
C MET A 20 2.36 19.16 14.94
N GLY A 21 3.01 18.16 14.33
CA GLY A 21 4.44 17.90 14.46
C GLY A 21 4.78 17.15 15.74
N ARG A 22 3.96 16.18 16.13
CA ARG A 22 4.15 15.35 17.32
C ARG A 22 5.31 14.36 17.14
N SER A 23 5.87 13.91 18.26
CA SER A 23 6.96 12.91 18.28
C SER A 23 6.53 11.52 17.81
N LYS A 24 5.23 11.24 17.74
CA LYS A 24 4.67 10.00 17.21
C LYS A 24 3.68 10.31 16.09
N ARG A 25 3.83 9.63 14.96
CA ARG A 25 2.98 9.78 13.78
C ARG A 25 2.41 8.44 13.35
N LEU A 26 1.12 8.41 13.07
CA LEU A 26 0.41 7.27 12.51
C LEU A 26 0.08 7.55 11.04
N ILE A 27 0.46 6.62 10.18
CA ILE A 27 0.10 6.62 8.76
C ILE A 27 -0.79 5.40 8.53
N HIS A 28 -2.05 5.65 8.18
CA HIS A 28 -3.07 4.63 7.98
C HIS A 28 -3.29 4.34 6.49
N VAL A 29 -3.42 3.06 6.13
CA VAL A 29 -3.76 2.64 4.77
C VAL A 29 -4.88 1.60 4.84
N ASN A 30 -5.93 1.82 4.05
CA ASN A 30 -7.13 1.00 4.11
C ASN A 30 -7.09 -0.17 3.13
N GLY A 31 -8.05 -1.09 3.28
CA GLY A 31 -8.29 -2.16 2.32
C GLY A 31 -8.99 -1.70 1.05
N VAL A 32 -9.24 -2.67 0.15
CA VAL A 32 -10.07 -2.50 -1.05
C VAL A 32 -11.40 -1.82 -0.74
N THR A 33 -11.97 -1.09 -1.69
CA THR A 33 -13.33 -0.51 -1.59
C THR A 33 -13.58 0.33 -0.33
N SER A 34 -12.58 1.13 0.05
CA SER A 34 -12.72 2.10 1.14
C SER A 34 -12.80 3.51 0.56
N PRO A 35 -14.00 4.01 0.24
CA PRO A 35 -14.16 5.36 -0.28
C PRO A 35 -13.62 6.38 0.73
N VAL A 36 -13.30 7.58 0.26
CA VAL A 36 -12.74 8.66 1.07
C VAL A 36 -13.52 8.87 2.38
N GLU A 37 -14.86 8.86 2.34
CA GLU A 37 -15.68 9.05 3.54
C GLU A 37 -15.45 7.95 4.59
N LYS A 38 -15.41 6.69 4.16
CA LYS A 38 -15.18 5.55 5.06
C LYS A 38 -13.76 5.58 5.65
N GLN A 39 -12.77 5.95 4.84
CA GLN A 39 -11.42 6.11 5.35
C GLN A 39 -11.33 7.27 6.35
N LEU A 40 -12.06 8.36 6.16
CA LEU A 40 -12.14 9.45 7.13
C LEU A 40 -12.81 9.01 8.46
N GLU A 41 -13.85 8.16 8.41
CA GLU A 41 -14.47 7.55 9.60
C GLU A 41 -13.47 6.65 10.37
N ASP A 42 -12.64 5.90 9.64
CA ASP A 42 -11.59 5.07 10.23
C ASP A 42 -10.50 5.95 10.89
N LEU A 43 -10.09 7.05 10.24
CA LEU A 43 -9.15 8.02 10.83
C LEU A 43 -9.72 8.70 12.07
N GLU A 44 -10.99 9.10 12.04
CA GLU A 44 -11.70 9.63 13.21
C GLU A 44 -11.65 8.63 14.37
N THR A 45 -11.92 7.36 14.09
CA THR A 45 -11.88 6.30 15.11
C THR A 45 -10.47 6.15 15.71
N LEU A 46 -9.42 6.19 14.89
CA LEU A 46 -8.03 6.14 15.37
C LEU A 46 -7.66 7.36 16.23
N VAL A 47 -8.18 8.54 15.90
CA VAL A 47 -8.05 9.75 16.75
C VAL A 47 -8.71 9.52 18.11
N TRP A 48 -9.94 8.99 18.14
CA TRP A 48 -10.64 8.69 19.39
C TRP A 48 -9.94 7.62 20.23
N LEU A 49 -9.42 6.56 19.61
CA LEU A 49 -8.68 5.50 20.32
C LEU A 49 -7.41 6.04 20.99
N THR A 50 -6.80 7.08 20.42
CA THR A 50 -5.54 7.67 20.89
C THR A 50 -5.73 8.98 21.66
N LEU A 51 -6.96 9.36 22.02
CA LEU A 51 -7.25 10.67 22.63
C LEU A 51 -6.43 10.98 23.90
N GLU A 52 -6.12 9.96 24.72
CA GLU A 52 -5.32 10.10 25.94
C GLU A 52 -3.81 10.23 25.65
N HIS A 53 -3.35 9.72 24.52
CA HIS A 53 -1.96 9.77 24.05
C HIS A 53 -1.92 10.14 22.55
N PRO A 54 -2.30 11.39 22.19
CA PRO A 54 -2.66 11.65 20.81
C PRO A 54 -1.45 11.64 19.87
N LEU A 55 -1.65 11.06 18.69
CA LEU A 55 -0.68 10.91 17.62
C LEU A 55 -0.97 11.92 16.49
N ASP A 56 0.02 12.21 15.66
CA ASP A 56 -0.26 12.87 14.38
C ASP A 56 -0.78 11.82 13.40
N ILE A 57 -2.07 11.86 13.06
CA ILE A 57 -2.72 10.81 12.28
C ILE A 57 -2.98 11.33 10.86
N VAL A 58 -2.53 10.56 9.86
CA VAL A 58 -2.86 10.77 8.45
C VAL A 58 -3.27 9.44 7.81
N GLY A 59 -4.16 9.48 6.83
CA GLY A 59 -4.43 8.36 5.94
C GLY A 59 -3.75 8.56 4.59
N VAL A 60 -3.26 7.49 3.96
CA VAL A 60 -2.93 7.48 2.53
C VAL A 60 -4.11 6.84 1.80
N HIS A 61 -4.78 7.59 0.93
CA HIS A 61 -5.91 7.06 0.18
C HIS A 61 -5.45 6.09 -0.91
N ASN A 62 -6.19 5.00 -1.09
CA ASN A 62 -5.81 3.89 -1.97
C ASN A 62 -7.01 3.19 -2.65
N SER A 63 -8.17 3.84 -2.75
CA SER A 63 -9.33 3.22 -3.41
C SER A 63 -9.30 3.48 -4.91
N THR A 64 -9.51 2.45 -5.71
CA THR A 64 -9.71 2.58 -7.16
C THR A 64 -11.19 2.69 -7.52
N SER A 65 -11.49 2.79 -8.83
CA SER A 65 -12.85 2.86 -9.40
C SER A 65 -13.63 1.54 -9.33
N GLY A 66 -13.50 0.77 -8.25
CA GLY A 66 -14.39 -0.35 -7.92
C GLY A 66 -13.70 -1.65 -7.52
N TYR A 67 -14.48 -2.54 -6.89
CA TYR A 67 -13.99 -3.78 -6.24
C TYR A 67 -13.14 -4.69 -7.13
N ARG A 68 -13.45 -4.80 -8.42
CA ARG A 68 -12.69 -5.67 -9.34
C ARG A 68 -11.30 -5.14 -9.61
N SER A 69 -11.16 -3.82 -9.72
CA SER A 69 -9.87 -3.14 -9.90
C SER A 69 -9.03 -3.28 -8.64
N ASP A 70 -9.61 -3.02 -7.46
CA ASP A 70 -8.92 -3.21 -6.18
C ASP A 70 -8.47 -4.68 -5.98
N LEU A 71 -9.31 -5.65 -6.32
CA LEU A 71 -8.95 -7.07 -6.23
C LEU A 71 -7.81 -7.43 -7.19
N LEU A 72 -7.80 -6.89 -8.41
CA LEU A 72 -6.69 -7.08 -9.34
C LEU A 72 -5.40 -6.46 -8.80
N GLU A 73 -5.46 -5.23 -8.28
CA GLU A 73 -4.31 -4.54 -7.68
C GLU A 73 -3.75 -5.32 -6.50
N SER A 74 -4.60 -5.82 -5.61
CA SER A 74 -4.23 -6.70 -4.51
C SER A 74 -3.49 -7.96 -5.00
N MET A 75 -4.02 -8.66 -5.99
CA MET A 75 -3.41 -9.90 -6.50
C MET A 75 -2.06 -9.64 -7.17
N MET A 76 -1.94 -8.54 -7.91
CA MET A 76 -0.70 -8.16 -8.58
C MET A 76 0.34 -7.61 -7.62
N GLY A 77 -0.06 -6.81 -6.64
CA GLY A 77 0.81 -6.37 -5.55
C GLY A 77 1.36 -7.55 -4.74
N LYS A 78 0.51 -8.56 -4.46
CA LYS A 78 0.93 -9.81 -3.82
C LYS A 78 1.92 -10.59 -4.69
N ALA A 79 1.68 -10.70 -6.00
CA ALA A 79 2.60 -11.36 -6.91
C ALA A 79 3.97 -10.67 -6.96
N GLU A 80 4.00 -9.33 -6.96
CA GLU A 80 5.24 -8.55 -6.92
C GLU A 80 5.98 -8.74 -5.57
N LEU A 81 5.27 -8.81 -4.43
CA LEU A 81 5.89 -9.08 -3.14
C LEU A 81 6.68 -10.40 -3.12
N VAL A 82 6.12 -11.46 -3.71
CA VAL A 82 6.79 -12.76 -3.80
C VAL A 82 8.10 -12.65 -4.58
N GLN A 83 8.18 -11.77 -5.59
CA GLN A 83 9.41 -11.55 -6.37
C GLN A 83 10.53 -10.88 -5.55
N PHE A 84 10.23 -10.33 -4.37
CA PHE A 84 11.20 -9.72 -3.48
C PHE A 84 11.68 -10.67 -2.36
N TRP A 85 11.15 -11.89 -2.31
CA TRP A 85 11.67 -12.90 -1.39
C TRP A 85 13.08 -13.33 -1.81
N PRO A 86 13.99 -13.62 -0.87
CA PRO A 86 15.37 -13.98 -1.20
C PRO A 86 15.51 -15.14 -2.19
N GLU A 87 14.60 -16.11 -2.16
CA GLU A 87 14.61 -17.30 -3.01
C GLU A 87 14.11 -17.03 -4.43
N TYR A 88 13.32 -15.97 -4.64
CA TYR A 88 12.72 -15.61 -5.93
C TYR A 88 13.29 -14.32 -6.52
N LEU A 89 14.15 -13.61 -5.79
CA LEU A 89 14.73 -12.34 -6.22
C LEU A 89 15.59 -12.52 -7.46
N SER A 90 15.05 -12.12 -8.60
CA SER A 90 15.77 -12.06 -9.87
C SER A 90 16.50 -10.73 -10.04
N ALA A 91 17.47 -10.68 -10.96
CA ALA A 91 18.13 -9.43 -11.34
C ALA A 91 17.14 -8.38 -11.91
N GLU A 92 16.03 -8.83 -12.50
CA GLU A 92 15.00 -7.93 -13.02
C GLU A 92 14.17 -7.31 -11.89
N SER A 93 13.68 -8.15 -10.97
CA SER A 93 12.92 -7.72 -9.80
C SER A 93 13.75 -6.78 -8.92
N ASP A 94 15.03 -7.10 -8.74
CA ASP A 94 16.00 -6.25 -8.02
C ASP A 94 16.16 -4.87 -8.68
N LYS A 95 16.30 -4.85 -10.01
CA LYS A 95 16.39 -3.61 -10.79
C LYS A 95 15.10 -2.79 -10.75
N ARG A 96 13.93 -3.43 -10.74
CA ARG A 96 12.63 -2.74 -10.54
C ARG A 96 12.57 -2.11 -9.16
N LEU A 97 12.93 -2.85 -8.11
CA LEU A 97 12.95 -2.33 -6.75
C LEU A 97 13.91 -1.13 -6.60
N GLN A 98 15.09 -1.20 -7.23
CA GLN A 98 16.00 -0.05 -7.29
C GLN A 98 15.36 1.18 -7.95
N ARG A 99 14.64 1.01 -9.08
CA ARG A 99 13.95 2.13 -9.73
C ARG A 99 12.92 2.78 -8.80
N TYR A 100 12.17 1.99 -8.03
CA TYR A 100 11.24 2.55 -7.05
C TYR A 100 11.94 3.33 -5.94
N ALA A 101 13.09 2.86 -5.48
CA ALA A 101 13.92 3.62 -4.53
C ALA A 101 14.44 4.93 -5.14
N ASP A 102 14.86 4.93 -6.41
CA ASP A 102 15.27 6.15 -7.12
C ASP A 102 14.12 7.16 -7.25
N LEU A 103 12.90 6.66 -7.53
CA LEU A 103 11.67 7.45 -7.59
C LEU A 103 11.34 8.06 -6.22
N LEU A 104 11.47 7.28 -5.15
CA LEU A 104 11.31 7.77 -3.78
C LEU A 104 12.33 8.86 -3.45
N GLY A 105 13.59 8.70 -3.87
CA GLY A 105 14.63 9.73 -3.71
C GLY A 105 14.23 11.05 -4.35
N MET A 106 13.75 11.01 -5.59
CA MET A 106 13.23 12.18 -6.31
C MET A 106 12.07 12.89 -5.57
N LEU A 107 11.15 12.13 -4.96
CA LEU A 107 10.09 12.72 -4.14
C LEU A 107 10.65 13.36 -2.87
N CYS A 108 11.60 12.69 -2.21
CA CYS A 108 12.14 13.09 -0.91
C CYS A 108 12.98 14.37 -0.95
N ASP A 109 13.38 14.86 -2.13
CA ASP A 109 14.08 16.14 -2.29
C ASP A 109 13.15 17.36 -2.15
N ARG A 110 11.84 17.15 -1.95
CA ARG A 110 10.84 18.21 -1.79
C ARG A 110 9.83 17.90 -0.68
N THR A 111 9.15 18.94 -0.22
CA THR A 111 7.95 18.82 0.60
C THR A 111 6.73 18.72 -0.33
N LEU A 112 6.00 17.60 -0.26
CA LEU A 112 4.80 17.37 -1.04
C LEU A 112 3.57 17.91 -0.31
N ALA A 113 2.66 18.55 -1.03
CA ALA A 113 1.36 18.91 -0.49
C ALA A 113 0.54 17.65 -0.14
N PRO A 114 -0.44 17.73 0.78
CA PRO A 114 -1.33 16.60 1.10
C PRO A 114 -2.05 16.02 -0.13
N ASP A 115 -2.44 16.87 -1.07
CA ASP A 115 -3.16 16.55 -2.32
C ASP A 115 -2.23 16.43 -3.55
N ALA A 116 -0.93 16.25 -3.32
CA ALA A 116 0.02 16.12 -4.42
C ALA A 116 -0.20 14.81 -5.19
N ASP A 117 -0.46 14.92 -6.50
CA ASP A 117 -0.43 13.78 -7.41
C ASP A 117 1.02 13.32 -7.61
N ILE A 118 1.35 12.19 -7.00
CA ILE A 118 2.67 11.57 -7.04
C ILE A 118 3.17 11.38 -8.48
N LEU A 119 2.28 11.06 -9.42
CA LEU A 119 2.67 10.89 -10.82
C LEU A 119 3.06 12.21 -11.45
N ALA A 120 2.25 13.25 -11.23
CA ALA A 120 2.51 14.57 -11.76
C ALA A 120 3.85 15.12 -11.24
N GLU A 121 4.12 14.95 -9.94
CA GLU A 121 5.38 15.37 -9.30
C GLU A 121 6.60 14.71 -9.96
N LEU A 122 6.55 13.41 -10.18
CA LEU A 122 7.68 12.69 -10.74
C LEU A 122 7.85 12.93 -12.26
N GLN A 123 6.75 13.15 -12.98
CA GLN A 123 6.82 13.54 -14.40
C GLN A 123 7.42 14.93 -14.59
N GLN A 124 7.11 15.88 -13.71
CA GLN A 124 7.70 17.22 -13.76
C GLN A 124 9.22 17.18 -13.60
N GLN A 125 9.74 16.28 -12.76
CA GLN A 125 11.18 16.14 -12.52
C GLN A 125 11.94 15.44 -13.66
N ARG A 126 11.28 14.53 -14.39
CA ARG A 126 11.89 13.85 -15.55
C ARG A 126 11.95 14.73 -16.80
N ARG A 127 11.23 15.86 -16.84
CA ARG A 127 11.37 16.82 -17.93
C ARG A 127 12.68 17.59 -17.75
N PRO A 128 13.61 17.56 -18.72
CA PRO A 128 14.81 18.38 -18.64
C PRO A 128 14.39 19.86 -18.46
N PRO A 129 15.14 20.65 -17.69
CA PRO A 129 14.83 22.06 -17.51
C PRO A 129 14.70 22.67 -18.91
N LYS A 130 13.59 23.37 -19.17
CA LYS A 130 13.39 24.09 -20.43
C LYS A 130 14.62 24.98 -20.63
N ALA A 131 15.53 24.54 -21.50
CA ALA A 131 16.57 25.40 -22.00
C ALA A 131 15.85 26.60 -22.60
N PHE A 132 16.19 27.79 -22.13
CA PHE A 132 15.77 29.05 -22.71
C PHE A 132 16.04 28.99 -24.22
N SER A 133 15.01 28.75 -25.02
CA SER A 133 15.08 28.89 -26.47
C SER A 133 14.82 30.35 -26.79
N THR A 134 15.89 31.14 -26.76
CA THR A 134 15.99 32.34 -27.58
C THR A 134 16.44 31.91 -28.98
N ALA A 135 15.66 32.36 -29.97
CA ALA A 135 15.99 32.53 -31.40
C ALA A 135 15.47 31.48 -32.41
N ASN A 136 14.53 32.00 -33.21
CA ASN A 136 14.21 31.77 -34.62
C ASN A 136 13.38 30.57 -35.09
N PRO A 137 12.20 30.84 -35.69
CA PRO A 137 11.47 29.88 -36.51
C PRO A 137 11.81 30.11 -37.99
N GLN A 138 12.47 29.15 -38.64
CA GLN A 138 12.35 28.98 -40.10
C GLN A 138 13.04 27.70 -40.59
N SER A 139 12.41 27.10 -41.60
CA SER A 139 12.91 26.10 -42.56
C SER A 139 12.46 24.65 -42.35
N THR A 140 11.57 24.29 -43.26
CA THR A 140 11.02 22.99 -43.64
C THR A 140 12.04 22.02 -44.24
N THR A 141 11.68 20.73 -44.13
CA THR A 141 11.99 19.58 -45.01
C THR A 141 13.46 19.19 -45.25
N ASP A 142 13.88 18.05 -44.68
CA ASP A 142 14.46 16.94 -45.44
C ASP A 142 14.49 15.62 -44.64
N ILE A 143 14.48 14.52 -45.40
CA ILE A 143 14.18 13.12 -45.03
C ILE A 143 15.47 12.34 -44.67
N GLN A 144 15.37 11.45 -43.66
CA GLN A 144 16.27 10.31 -43.32
C GLN A 144 17.74 10.67 -42.98
N THR A 145 18.36 10.24 -41.88
CA THR A 145 18.54 8.86 -41.41
C THR A 145 19.26 8.86 -40.05
N THR A 146 19.11 7.77 -39.29
CA THR A 146 19.93 7.35 -38.12
C THR A 146 19.91 8.25 -36.88
N GLY A 147 18.89 8.03 -36.04
CA GLY A 147 18.91 8.37 -34.62
C GLY A 147 18.02 7.36 -33.90
N THR A 148 18.65 6.42 -33.20
CA THR A 148 18.00 5.45 -32.32
C THR A 148 16.88 6.11 -31.51
N PRO A 149 15.62 5.64 -31.57
CA PRO A 149 14.63 6.05 -30.59
C PRO A 149 15.18 5.61 -29.24
N SER A 150 15.28 6.54 -28.29
CA SER A 150 15.63 6.26 -26.91
C SER A 150 14.68 5.20 -26.38
N THR A 151 15.14 3.96 -26.40
CA THR A 151 14.43 2.80 -25.90
C THR A 151 14.33 2.96 -24.40
N LEU A 152 13.18 3.49 -23.96
CA LEU A 152 12.65 3.15 -22.66
C LEU A 152 12.77 1.62 -22.54
N PRO A 153 13.40 1.09 -21.48
CA PRO A 153 13.46 -0.35 -21.29
C PRO A 153 12.03 -0.84 -21.04
N GLN A 154 11.38 -1.32 -22.11
CA GLN A 154 10.15 -2.09 -22.04
C GLN A 154 10.41 -3.26 -21.09
N LEU A 155 9.73 -3.23 -19.94
CA LEU A 155 9.57 -4.40 -19.10
C LEU A 155 8.74 -5.38 -19.91
N SER A 156 9.33 -6.51 -20.31
CA SER A 156 8.66 -7.55 -21.07
C SER A 156 7.76 -8.36 -20.13
N PHE A 157 6.59 -7.79 -19.80
CA PHE A 157 5.46 -8.59 -19.35
C PHE A 157 4.81 -9.24 -20.57
N ASP A 158 4.50 -10.54 -20.49
CA ASP A 158 3.74 -11.23 -21.54
C ASP A 158 2.28 -10.74 -21.53
N LEU A 159 2.05 -9.66 -22.29
CA LEU A 159 0.74 -9.03 -22.46
C LEU A 159 -0.29 -9.99 -23.09
N ASP A 160 0.15 -10.99 -23.85
CA ASP A 160 -0.74 -11.98 -24.46
C ASP A 160 -1.26 -12.98 -23.41
N MET A 161 -0.48 -13.25 -22.37
CA MET A 161 -0.88 -14.06 -21.23
C MET A 161 -1.89 -13.32 -20.32
N ILE A 162 -1.70 -12.01 -20.13
CA ILE A 162 -2.59 -11.12 -19.39
C ILE A 162 -3.92 -10.96 -20.16
N ARG A 163 -3.89 -10.69 -21.47
CA ARG A 163 -5.11 -10.60 -22.32
C ARG A 163 -5.98 -11.87 -22.34
N ARG A 164 -5.42 -13.03 -21.98
CA ARG A 164 -6.15 -14.31 -21.89
C ARG A 164 -6.89 -14.50 -20.56
N LEU A 165 -6.71 -13.60 -19.60
CA LEU A 165 -7.44 -13.64 -18.34
C LEU A 165 -8.93 -13.27 -18.58
N PRO A 166 -9.88 -14.14 -18.23
CA PRO A 166 -11.30 -13.93 -18.55
C PRO A 166 -11.91 -12.64 -18.02
N PHE A 167 -11.36 -12.07 -16.95
CA PHE A 167 -11.85 -10.82 -16.38
C PHE A 167 -11.33 -9.58 -17.13
N LEU A 168 -10.18 -9.66 -17.82
CA LEU A 168 -9.67 -8.58 -18.67
C LEU A 168 -10.47 -8.43 -19.98
N GLN A 169 -11.24 -9.46 -20.33
CA GLN A 169 -12.24 -9.37 -21.40
C GLN A 169 -13.49 -8.58 -20.94
N ASN A 170 -13.67 -8.36 -19.64
CA ASN A 170 -14.82 -7.69 -19.02
C ASN A 170 -14.45 -6.38 -18.29
N MET A 171 -13.17 -6.02 -18.26
CA MET A 171 -12.66 -4.76 -17.70
C MET A 171 -12.77 -3.68 -18.78
N ALA A 172 -13.12 -2.44 -18.41
CA ALA A 172 -13.09 -1.35 -19.38
C ALA A 172 -11.64 -1.17 -19.85
N TRP A 173 -11.45 -1.01 -21.16
CA TRP A 173 -10.12 -0.87 -21.76
C TRP A 173 -9.34 0.29 -21.14
N ASP A 174 -10.03 1.35 -20.72
CA ASP A 174 -9.44 2.52 -20.05
C ASP A 174 -8.86 2.19 -18.66
N ASP A 175 -9.47 1.27 -17.89
CA ASP A 175 -8.96 0.82 -16.59
C ASP A 175 -7.71 -0.07 -16.78
N PHE A 176 -7.74 -0.94 -17.79
CA PHE A 176 -6.61 -1.78 -18.18
C PHE A 176 -5.45 -0.97 -18.74
N GLU A 177 -5.73 0.05 -19.55
CA GLU A 177 -4.74 0.95 -20.14
C GLU A 177 -4.12 1.85 -19.06
N SER A 178 -4.93 2.36 -18.12
CA SER A 178 -4.44 3.13 -16.97
C SER A 178 -3.52 2.31 -16.06
N TYR A 179 -3.82 1.01 -15.90
CA TYR A 179 -3.01 0.06 -15.12
C TYR A 179 -1.71 -0.34 -15.84
N LEU A 180 -1.76 -0.64 -17.14
CA LEU A 180 -0.58 -1.07 -17.92
C LEU A 180 0.33 0.09 -18.37
N TYR A 181 -0.24 1.26 -18.63
CA TYR A 181 0.43 2.41 -19.23
C TYR A 181 0.48 3.64 -18.30
N GLY A 182 -0.01 3.52 -17.07
CA GLY A 182 0.38 4.41 -15.98
C GLY A 182 1.90 4.49 -15.94
N HIS A 183 2.48 5.69 -15.91
CA HIS A 183 3.89 5.95 -16.25
C HIS A 183 4.94 5.42 -15.24
N TYR A 184 4.56 4.41 -14.45
CA TYR A 184 5.40 3.63 -13.54
C TYR A 184 5.49 2.19 -14.03
N PRO A 185 6.54 1.44 -13.66
CA PRO A 185 6.47 -0.01 -13.75
C PRO A 185 5.18 -0.48 -13.04
N ALA A 186 4.45 -1.41 -13.65
CA ALA A 186 3.34 -2.09 -13.00
C ALA A 186 3.74 -2.46 -11.55
N GLY A 187 3.03 -1.93 -10.55
CA GLY A 187 3.25 -2.28 -9.14
C GLY A 187 3.84 -1.20 -8.22
N ALA A 188 4.06 0.05 -8.65
CA ALA A 188 4.19 1.18 -7.70
C ALA A 188 3.05 2.18 -7.86
N PRO A 189 1.83 1.82 -7.42
CA PRO A 189 0.71 2.76 -7.34
C PRO A 189 1.08 3.95 -6.47
N ARG A 190 0.43 5.10 -6.75
CA ARG A 190 0.57 6.37 -6.01
C ARG A 190 0.59 6.18 -4.49
N PRO A 191 -0.31 5.36 -3.88
CA PRO A 191 -0.32 5.12 -2.44
C PRO A 191 0.96 4.48 -1.90
N ILE A 192 1.61 3.59 -2.65
CA ILE A 192 2.85 2.93 -2.19
C ILE A 192 3.98 3.94 -2.06
N LEU A 193 4.18 4.76 -3.10
CA LEU A 193 5.21 5.81 -3.10
C LEU A 193 4.86 6.92 -2.11
N ARG A 194 3.56 7.27 -1.97
CA ARG A 194 3.12 8.23 -0.94
C ARG A 194 3.44 7.72 0.46
N LEU A 195 3.07 6.48 0.77
CA LEU A 195 3.35 5.88 2.07
C LEU A 195 4.86 5.88 2.36
N ALA A 196 5.68 5.40 1.42
CA ALA A 196 7.12 5.40 1.58
C ALA A 196 7.68 6.81 1.79
N TYR A 197 7.19 7.80 1.05
CA TYR A 197 7.54 9.20 1.22
C TYR A 197 7.22 9.72 2.62
N GLU A 198 5.99 9.51 3.11
CA GLU A 198 5.57 9.97 4.43
C GLU A 198 6.37 9.31 5.56
N VAL A 199 6.73 8.03 5.40
CA VAL A 199 7.62 7.33 6.34
C VAL A 199 9.00 7.99 6.37
N VAL A 200 9.62 8.25 5.21
CA VAL A 200 10.93 8.93 5.15
C VAL A 200 10.87 10.32 5.79
N GLN A 201 9.85 11.11 5.47
CA GLN A 201 9.69 12.45 6.05
C GLN A 201 9.51 12.40 7.57
N SER A 202 8.73 11.45 8.07
CA SER A 202 8.50 11.28 9.52
C SER A 202 9.79 10.85 10.25
N ILE A 203 10.56 9.93 9.68
CA ILE A 203 11.88 9.53 10.21
C ILE A 203 12.83 10.74 10.23
N ARG A 204 12.87 11.53 9.14
CA ARG A 204 13.71 12.74 9.07
C ARG A 204 13.31 13.80 10.10
N ALA A 205 12.02 13.90 10.42
CA ALA A 205 11.51 14.76 11.49
C ALA A 205 11.81 14.22 12.90
N GLY A 206 12.40 13.01 13.03
CA GLY A 206 12.69 12.37 14.30
C GLY A 206 11.46 11.76 14.99
N ALA A 207 10.38 11.52 14.25
CA ALA A 207 9.18 10.90 14.78
C ALA A 207 9.28 9.37 14.82
N GLU A 208 8.69 8.75 15.84
CA GLU A 208 8.30 7.34 15.81
C GLU A 208 7.10 7.19 14.87
N VAL A 209 7.15 6.21 13.97
CA VAL A 209 6.17 6.03 12.89
C VAL A 209 5.40 4.74 13.08
N PHE A 210 4.09 4.87 13.25
CA PHE A 210 3.14 3.77 13.24
C PHE A 210 2.55 3.61 11.84
N ILE A 211 2.83 2.50 11.18
CA ILE A 211 2.15 2.12 9.94
C ILE A 211 1.00 1.19 10.33
N VAL A 212 -0.22 1.67 10.18
CA VAL A 212 -1.42 0.90 10.49
C VAL A 212 -2.13 0.56 9.19
N ALA A 213 -2.29 -0.71 8.88
CA ALA A 213 -2.83 -1.10 7.60
C ALA A 213 -3.85 -2.24 7.67
N HIS A 214 -4.86 -2.16 6.80
CA HIS A 214 -5.94 -3.13 6.69
C HIS A 214 -5.94 -3.85 5.35
N SER A 215 -6.13 -5.18 5.33
CA SER A 215 -6.40 -5.92 4.08
C SER A 215 -5.39 -5.60 2.97
N GLU A 216 -5.82 -5.10 1.80
CA GLU A 216 -4.95 -4.62 0.72
C GLU A 216 -3.92 -3.56 1.16
N GLY A 217 -4.28 -2.67 2.08
CA GLY A 217 -3.36 -1.71 2.68
C GLY A 217 -2.12 -2.38 3.25
N THR A 218 -2.21 -3.65 3.69
CA THR A 218 -1.03 -4.41 4.14
C THR A 218 -0.10 -4.79 3.00
N ILE A 219 -0.62 -5.03 1.79
CA ILE A 219 0.18 -5.25 0.57
C ILE A 219 0.88 -3.95 0.17
N ILE A 220 0.15 -2.83 0.18
CA ILE A 220 0.69 -1.48 -0.07
C ILE A 220 1.82 -1.17 0.92
N ALA A 221 1.58 -1.43 2.21
CA ALA A 221 2.58 -1.23 3.25
C ALA A 221 3.81 -2.12 3.07
N ALA A 222 3.63 -3.41 2.79
CA ALA A 222 4.74 -4.32 2.55
C ALA A 222 5.60 -3.88 1.36
N LEU A 223 4.99 -3.48 0.25
CA LEU A 223 5.70 -2.98 -0.93
C LEU A 223 6.44 -1.68 -0.62
N ALA A 224 5.82 -0.74 0.10
CA ALA A 224 6.49 0.47 0.56
C ALA A 224 7.71 0.17 1.45
N LEU A 225 7.60 -0.82 2.35
CA LEU A 225 8.70 -1.26 3.21
C LEU A 225 9.85 -1.89 2.42
N GLN A 226 9.56 -2.66 1.36
CA GLN A 226 10.59 -3.18 0.45
C GLN A 226 11.33 -2.04 -0.28
N ILE A 227 10.59 -1.02 -0.73
CA ILE A 227 11.17 0.18 -1.35
C ILE A 227 12.05 0.94 -0.34
N LEU A 228 11.59 1.10 0.89
CA LEU A 228 12.34 1.75 1.97
C LEU A 228 13.64 1.00 2.29
N GLN A 229 13.60 -0.35 2.37
CA GLN A 229 14.79 -1.15 2.56
C GLN A 229 15.82 -0.89 1.46
N ARG A 230 15.38 -0.80 0.21
CA ARG A 230 16.27 -0.49 -0.92
C ARG A 230 16.77 0.95 -0.87
N PHE A 231 15.91 1.91 -0.54
CA PHE A 231 16.20 3.34 -0.47
C PHE A 231 17.24 3.69 0.61
N PHE A 232 17.08 3.15 1.83
CA PHE A 232 18.04 3.35 2.90
C PHE A 232 19.32 2.52 2.74
N GLY A 233 19.31 1.52 1.86
CA GLY A 233 20.46 0.71 1.51
C GLY A 233 21.06 0.00 2.73
N THR A 234 22.32 0.32 3.05
CA THR A 234 23.06 -0.31 4.14
C THR A 234 22.83 0.32 5.51
N TYR A 235 22.10 1.44 5.61
CA TYR A 235 21.83 2.08 6.89
C TYR A 235 20.87 1.20 7.70
N PRO A 236 21.26 0.57 8.81
CA PRO A 236 20.43 -0.46 9.45
C PRO A 236 19.37 0.12 10.40
N LYS A 237 19.47 1.40 10.75
CA LYS A 237 18.66 2.01 11.81
C LYS A 237 17.35 2.64 11.36
N TRP A 238 17.06 2.66 10.05
CA TRP A 238 15.81 3.27 9.56
C TRP A 238 14.55 2.55 10.06
N SER A 239 14.65 1.27 10.41
CA SER A 239 13.53 0.50 10.95
C SER A 239 13.36 0.65 12.47
N GLU A 240 14.34 1.17 13.20
CA GLU A 240 14.26 1.40 14.66
C GLU A 240 13.07 2.28 15.09
N PRO A 241 12.72 3.38 14.40
CA PRO A 241 11.55 4.20 14.72
C PRO A 241 10.22 3.63 14.17
N LEU A 242 10.20 2.50 13.47
CA LEU A 242 8.98 1.98 12.86
C LEU A 242 8.25 1.01 13.77
N ARG A 243 6.92 1.10 13.79
CA ARG A 243 5.99 0.13 14.37
C ARG A 243 4.91 -0.17 13.34
N CYS A 244 4.71 -1.44 12.99
CA CYS A 244 3.71 -1.84 12.01
C CYS A 244 2.59 -2.62 12.73
N ILE A 245 1.35 -2.22 12.52
CA ILE A 245 0.16 -2.91 13.05
C ILE A 245 -0.74 -3.22 11.87
N PHE A 246 -0.79 -4.49 11.50
CA PHE A 246 -1.53 -4.95 10.33
C PHE A 246 -2.73 -5.78 10.76
N TYR A 247 -3.94 -5.31 10.50
CA TYR A 247 -5.17 -6.02 10.86
C TYR A 247 -5.89 -6.56 9.63
N GLY A 248 -6.49 -7.74 9.75
CA GLY A 248 -7.02 -8.50 8.60
C GLY A 248 -6.01 -8.65 7.46
N PRO A 249 -4.76 -9.10 7.72
CA PRO A 249 -3.68 -8.98 6.75
C PRO A 249 -3.85 -9.88 5.53
N ALA A 250 -3.59 -9.31 4.35
CA ALA A 250 -3.48 -10.03 3.07
C ALA A 250 -2.03 -10.47 2.77
N ILE A 251 -1.11 -10.20 3.69
CA ILE A 251 0.30 -10.56 3.62
C ILE A 251 0.69 -11.55 4.72
N MET A 252 1.88 -12.11 4.61
CA MET A 252 2.54 -12.89 5.64
C MET A 252 3.79 -12.16 6.17
N PRO A 253 4.34 -12.55 7.34
CA PRO A 253 5.59 -11.98 7.84
C PRO A 253 6.74 -12.07 6.84
N GLU A 254 6.79 -13.11 6.01
CA GLU A 254 7.85 -13.31 5.02
C GLU A 254 7.83 -12.27 3.89
N ASP A 255 6.67 -11.66 3.61
CA ASP A 255 6.52 -10.57 2.63
C ASP A 255 7.22 -9.27 3.06
N LEU A 256 7.59 -9.16 4.33
CA LEU A 256 8.24 -7.98 4.89
C LEU A 256 9.77 -8.09 4.89
N PRO A 257 10.48 -6.96 4.77
CA PRO A 257 11.90 -6.85 5.07
C PRO A 257 12.25 -7.50 6.42
N PRO A 258 13.30 -8.34 6.51
CA PRO A 258 13.66 -9.03 7.75
C PRO A 258 13.79 -8.11 8.97
N MET A 259 14.32 -6.90 8.78
CA MET A 259 14.51 -5.91 9.84
C MET A 259 13.23 -5.21 10.33
N VAL A 260 12.12 -5.34 9.60
CA VAL A 260 10.81 -4.76 9.97
C VAL A 260 9.89 -5.82 10.56
N ARG A 261 10.13 -7.11 10.31
CA ARG A 261 9.33 -8.22 10.86
C ARG A 261 9.20 -8.12 12.38
N THR A 262 10.31 -7.88 13.08
CA THR A 262 10.33 -7.74 14.55
C THR A 262 9.63 -6.48 15.04
N GLN A 263 9.39 -5.50 14.17
CA GLN A 263 8.63 -4.29 14.47
C GLN A 263 7.17 -4.38 14.03
N THR A 264 6.70 -5.57 13.64
CA THR A 264 5.36 -5.78 13.10
C THR A 264 4.53 -6.71 13.98
N ILE A 265 3.29 -6.32 14.23
CA ILE A 265 2.27 -7.16 14.85
C ILE A 265 1.11 -7.31 13.87
N PHE A 266 0.69 -8.55 13.65
CA PHE A 266 -0.47 -8.88 12.84
C PHE A 266 -1.66 -9.20 13.74
N ILE A 267 -2.84 -8.69 13.41
CA ILE A 267 -4.11 -8.99 14.09
C ILE A 267 -5.05 -9.61 13.08
N GLN A 268 -5.58 -10.78 13.38
CA GLN A 268 -6.56 -11.44 12.51
C GLN A 268 -7.67 -12.05 13.36
N HIS A 269 -8.91 -11.83 12.97
CA HIS A 269 -10.02 -12.59 13.54
C HIS A 269 -10.03 -14.04 13.02
N ARG A 270 -10.30 -15.02 13.89
CA ARG A 270 -10.30 -16.46 13.53
C ARG A 270 -11.20 -16.78 12.32
N HIS A 271 -12.29 -16.03 12.18
CA HIS A 271 -13.27 -16.18 11.10
C HIS A 271 -13.07 -15.20 9.94
N ASP A 272 -11.96 -14.47 9.90
CA ASP A 272 -11.56 -13.65 8.76
C ASP A 272 -11.00 -14.54 7.63
N LEU A 273 -11.91 -15.03 6.79
CA LEU A 273 -11.59 -15.91 5.66
C LEU A 273 -10.85 -15.18 4.53
N VAL A 274 -10.99 -13.85 4.42
CA VAL A 274 -10.31 -13.07 3.39
C VAL A 274 -8.83 -12.96 3.75
N ALA A 275 -8.51 -12.60 4.99
CA ALA A 275 -7.14 -12.59 5.47
C ALA A 275 -6.51 -14.00 5.37
N GLU A 276 -7.24 -15.05 5.71
CA GLU A 276 -6.79 -16.44 5.56
C GLU A 276 -6.46 -16.78 4.10
N ALA A 277 -7.35 -16.46 3.16
CA ALA A 277 -7.20 -16.81 1.75
C ALA A 277 -6.06 -16.03 1.06
N PHE A 278 -6.00 -14.70 1.25
CA PHE A 278 -5.00 -13.86 0.58
C PHE A 278 -3.59 -14.01 1.16
N SER A 279 -3.47 -14.16 2.49
CA SER A 279 -2.14 -14.33 3.10
C SER A 279 -1.45 -15.63 2.68
N ASN A 280 -2.21 -16.71 2.42
CA ASN A 280 -1.70 -18.04 2.08
C ASN A 280 -1.39 -18.29 0.60
N LEU A 281 -1.45 -17.28 -0.28
CA LEU A 281 -1.05 -17.41 -1.69
C LEU A 281 0.48 -17.62 -1.83
N ARG A 282 0.99 -18.83 -1.56
CA ARG A 282 2.43 -19.16 -1.44
C ARG A 282 3.03 -20.02 -2.56
N HIS A 283 2.24 -20.69 -3.39
CA HIS A 283 2.79 -21.70 -4.29
C HIS A 283 3.08 -21.12 -5.68
N VAL A 284 4.31 -20.73 -5.98
CA VAL A 284 4.70 -20.09 -7.26
C VAL A 284 4.49 -20.97 -8.52
N ASP A 285 4.20 -22.26 -8.37
CA ASP A 285 3.66 -23.12 -9.46
C ASP A 285 2.21 -22.72 -9.88
N LEU A 286 1.67 -21.66 -9.27
CA LEU A 286 0.30 -21.19 -9.41
C LEU A 286 0.00 -20.37 -10.66
N TRP A 287 0.77 -20.20 -11.73
CA TRP A 287 0.20 -19.36 -12.81
C TRP A 287 -1.15 -19.90 -13.34
N THR A 288 -1.29 -21.22 -13.47
CA THR A 288 -2.53 -21.92 -13.85
C THR A 288 -3.59 -21.96 -12.73
N ASN A 289 -3.16 -22.02 -11.46
CA ASN A 289 -4.05 -22.09 -10.30
C ASN A 289 -4.45 -20.70 -9.77
N LEU A 290 -3.62 -19.69 -9.99
CA LEU A 290 -3.91 -18.27 -9.81
C LEU A 290 -4.90 -17.89 -10.90
N GLN A 291 -4.70 -18.29 -12.15
CA GLN A 291 -5.73 -18.12 -13.19
C GLN A 291 -7.08 -18.73 -12.81
N SER A 292 -7.12 -19.95 -12.24
CA SER A 292 -8.37 -20.58 -11.82
C SER A 292 -8.95 -19.94 -10.54
N GLN A 293 -8.13 -19.58 -9.57
CA GLN A 293 -8.56 -18.90 -8.34
C GLN A 293 -8.98 -17.46 -8.60
N VAL A 294 -8.24 -16.69 -9.39
CA VAL A 294 -8.62 -15.36 -9.92
C VAL A 294 -9.92 -15.47 -10.67
N LYS A 295 -10.06 -16.44 -11.58
CA LYS A 295 -11.32 -16.66 -12.32
C LYS A 295 -12.48 -16.95 -11.38
N VAL A 296 -12.32 -17.83 -10.39
CA VAL A 296 -13.36 -18.15 -9.41
C VAL A 296 -13.67 -16.97 -8.48
N LEU A 297 -12.66 -16.21 -8.03
CA LEU A 297 -12.79 -15.00 -7.23
C LEU A 297 -13.51 -13.90 -8.02
N MET A 298 -13.20 -13.75 -9.31
CA MET A 298 -13.84 -12.79 -10.22
C MET A 298 -15.28 -13.20 -10.57
N GLU A 299 -15.51 -14.48 -10.86
CA GLU A 299 -16.85 -15.04 -11.12
C GLU A 299 -17.76 -14.98 -9.89
N ARG A 300 -17.17 -14.92 -8.69
CA ARG A 300 -17.88 -14.79 -7.41
C ARG A 300 -17.67 -13.44 -6.74
N ALA A 301 -17.07 -12.47 -7.42
CA ALA A 301 -16.67 -11.19 -6.82
C ALA A 301 -17.85 -10.47 -6.18
N ASP A 302 -19.00 -10.47 -6.85
CA ASP A 302 -20.23 -9.84 -6.37
C ASP A 302 -20.81 -10.59 -5.14
N THR A 303 -20.67 -11.92 -5.09
CA THR A 303 -21.07 -12.73 -3.91
C THR A 303 -20.11 -12.55 -2.73
N ILE A 304 -18.79 -12.52 -2.97
CA ILE A 304 -17.77 -12.28 -1.95
C ILE A 304 -17.92 -10.86 -1.39
N PHE A 305 -18.21 -9.88 -2.24
CA PHE A 305 -18.51 -8.52 -1.85
C PHE A 305 -19.75 -8.46 -0.94
N THR A 306 -20.83 -9.17 -1.31
CA THR A 306 -22.04 -9.25 -0.46
C THR A 306 -21.74 -9.90 0.89
N LEU A 307 -20.90 -10.95 0.92
CA LEU A 307 -20.44 -11.60 2.16
C LEU A 307 -19.45 -10.75 2.98
N ALA A 308 -18.73 -9.82 2.35
CA ALA A 308 -17.80 -8.90 3.01
C ALA A 308 -18.51 -7.64 3.55
N ALA A 309 -19.61 -7.23 2.93
CA ALA A 309 -20.34 -5.98 3.20
C ALA A 309 -21.27 -6.05 4.44
N GLU A 310 -21.76 -7.23 4.81
CA GLU A 310 -22.61 -7.42 5.99
C GLU A 310 -21.85 -8.21 7.07
N ASP A 311 -21.42 -7.53 8.14
CA ASP A 311 -20.82 -8.13 9.35
C ASP A 311 -19.66 -9.12 9.11
N SER A 312 -18.83 -8.86 8.10
CA SER A 312 -17.62 -9.66 7.93
C SER A 312 -16.60 -9.30 9.01
N TYR A 313 -16.08 -10.33 9.67
CA TYR A 313 -14.89 -10.26 10.54
C TYR A 313 -13.65 -9.68 9.85
N HIS A 314 -13.71 -9.50 8.52
CA HIS A 314 -12.66 -8.86 7.73
C HIS A 314 -12.77 -7.34 7.70
N SER A 315 -13.93 -6.74 7.94
CA SER A 315 -14.10 -5.29 7.78
C SER A 315 -13.20 -4.48 8.72
N ALA A 316 -12.68 -3.34 8.26
CA ALA A 316 -11.91 -2.42 9.12
C ALA A 316 -12.74 -2.00 10.35
N ARG A 317 -14.04 -1.78 10.16
CA ARG A 317 -15.03 -1.49 11.20
C ARG A 317 -14.99 -2.49 12.36
N HIS A 318 -14.83 -3.79 12.05
CA HIS A 318 -14.69 -4.83 13.05
C HIS A 318 -13.43 -4.62 13.90
N TYR A 319 -12.27 -4.46 13.26
CA TYR A 319 -11.00 -4.29 13.98
C TYR A 319 -10.89 -2.96 14.74
N LEU A 320 -11.55 -1.92 14.26
CA LEU A 320 -11.54 -0.57 14.85
C LEU A 320 -12.57 -0.38 15.98
N GLY A 321 -13.40 -1.37 16.30
CA GLY A 321 -14.38 -1.26 17.39
C GLY A 321 -15.64 -0.48 17.02
N GLN A 322 -15.93 -0.32 15.73
CA GLN A 322 -17.09 0.42 15.25
C GLN A 322 -18.36 -0.44 15.18
N LEU A 323 -18.24 -1.75 15.47
CA LEU A 323 -19.39 -2.65 15.57
C LEU A 323 -19.75 -2.85 17.05
N ASP A 324 -21.04 -2.91 17.33
CA ASP A 324 -21.58 -3.15 18.68
C ASP A 324 -21.55 -4.65 19.02
N ASN A 325 -20.34 -5.24 19.00
CA ASN A 325 -20.11 -6.61 19.43
C ASN A 325 -18.81 -6.75 20.24
N PRO A 326 -18.72 -7.73 21.16
CA PRO A 326 -17.58 -7.85 22.07
C PRO A 326 -16.23 -8.05 21.37
N ASP A 327 -16.21 -8.80 20.26
CA ASP A 327 -14.98 -9.10 19.53
C ASP A 327 -14.40 -7.84 18.87
N SER A 328 -15.26 -7.00 18.29
CA SER A 328 -14.90 -5.70 17.74
C SER A 328 -14.35 -4.75 18.82
N GLN A 329 -15.00 -4.68 19.98
CA GLN A 329 -14.53 -3.85 21.09
C GLN A 329 -13.17 -4.32 21.64
N ARG A 330 -12.94 -5.64 21.70
CA ARG A 330 -11.64 -6.20 22.10
C ARG A 330 -10.55 -5.92 21.07
N ALA A 331 -10.85 -6.01 19.78
CA ALA A 331 -9.93 -5.64 18.72
C ALA A 331 -9.47 -4.17 18.86
N ALA A 332 -10.42 -3.27 19.13
CA ALA A 332 -10.12 -1.85 19.36
C ALA A 332 -9.31 -1.60 20.63
N GLN A 333 -9.58 -2.34 21.72
CA GLN A 333 -8.79 -2.26 22.96
C GLN A 333 -7.35 -2.72 22.72
N LEU A 334 -7.15 -3.80 21.98
CA LEU A 334 -5.83 -4.26 21.58
C LEU A 334 -5.14 -3.20 20.73
N LEU A 335 -5.83 -2.65 19.71
CA LEU A 335 -5.27 -1.62 18.85
C LEU A 335 -4.89 -0.35 19.64
N LYS A 336 -5.74 0.10 20.57
CA LYS A 336 -5.43 1.20 21.49
C LYS A 336 -4.14 0.91 22.25
N LEU A 337 -4.01 -0.25 22.89
CA LEU A 337 -2.82 -0.64 23.62
C LEU A 337 -1.56 -0.60 22.73
N LEU A 338 -1.65 -1.16 21.51
CA LEU A 338 -0.54 -1.14 20.56
C LEU A 338 -0.17 0.29 20.11
N LEU A 339 -1.11 1.22 20.04
CA LEU A 339 -0.85 2.59 19.59
C LEU A 339 -0.32 3.49 20.70
N THR A 340 -0.69 3.25 21.96
CA THR A 340 -0.37 4.14 23.08
C THR A 340 0.86 3.72 23.87
N GLU A 341 1.12 2.42 23.97
CA GLU A 341 2.23 1.89 24.76
C GLU A 341 3.61 2.15 24.13
N ASP A 342 4.64 2.21 24.98
CA ASP A 342 6.04 2.29 24.55
C ASP A 342 6.55 0.88 24.21
N TRP A 343 6.60 0.54 22.93
CA TRP A 343 7.03 -0.79 22.48
C TRP A 343 8.43 -1.16 22.95
N GLN A 344 9.34 -0.19 23.08
CA GLN A 344 10.72 -0.48 23.51
C GLN A 344 10.77 -0.90 24.98
N ARG A 345 9.91 -0.30 25.83
CA ARG A 345 9.90 -0.55 27.27
C ARG A 345 8.87 -1.58 27.71
N HIS A 346 7.87 -1.86 26.87
CA HIS A 346 6.78 -2.77 27.20
C HIS A 346 7.18 -4.23 26.92
N SER A 347 7.58 -4.95 27.97
CA SER A 347 8.09 -6.33 27.88
C SER A 347 7.17 -7.28 27.11
N PHE A 348 5.85 -7.17 27.30
CA PHE A 348 4.88 -7.97 26.56
C PHE A 348 4.88 -7.66 25.06
N LEU A 349 4.96 -6.39 24.64
CA LEU A 349 4.94 -6.03 23.21
C LEU A 349 6.21 -6.51 22.51
N ASN A 350 7.35 -6.41 23.18
CA ASN A 350 8.60 -6.99 22.69
C ASN A 350 8.48 -8.50 22.41
N THR A 351 7.69 -9.25 23.18
CA THR A 351 7.46 -10.69 22.93
C THR A 351 6.53 -10.97 21.75
N LEU A 352 5.71 -9.99 21.34
CA LEU A 352 4.79 -10.11 20.21
C LEU A 352 5.41 -9.72 18.87
N SER A 353 6.70 -9.39 18.85
CA SER A 353 7.45 -9.06 17.64
C SER A 353 7.30 -10.14 16.56
N SER A 354 6.79 -9.78 15.37
CA SER A 354 6.46 -10.69 14.26
C SER A 354 5.28 -11.66 14.53
N ALA A 355 4.53 -11.48 15.62
CA ALA A 355 3.43 -12.38 15.96
C ALA A 355 2.17 -12.09 15.16
N ARG A 356 1.42 -13.15 14.83
CA ARG A 356 0.05 -13.09 14.35
C ARG A 356 -0.90 -13.41 15.49
N LEU A 357 -1.54 -12.38 16.02
CA LEU A 357 -2.54 -12.46 17.07
C LEU A 357 -3.86 -12.89 16.44
N ILE A 358 -4.34 -14.08 16.81
CA ILE A 358 -5.64 -14.58 16.39
C ILE A 358 -6.67 -14.18 17.44
N LEU A 359 -7.63 -13.34 17.05
CA LEU A 359 -8.77 -12.99 17.89
C LEU A 359 -9.80 -14.12 17.80
N GLU A 360 -10.23 -14.62 18.96
CA GLU A 360 -11.24 -15.67 19.09
C GLU A 360 -12.48 -15.13 19.80
N THR A 361 -13.65 -15.52 19.30
CA THR A 361 -14.92 -15.29 20.00
C THR A 361 -14.94 -16.16 21.26
N ILE A 362 -14.98 -15.53 22.43
CA ILE A 362 -15.16 -16.28 23.68
C ILE A 362 -16.67 -16.57 23.80
N PRO A 363 -17.09 -17.85 23.84
CA PRO A 363 -18.48 -18.19 24.08
C PRO A 363 -18.94 -17.59 25.40
N SER A 364 -20.04 -16.84 25.37
CA SER A 364 -20.69 -16.27 26.56
C SER A 364 -21.22 -17.34 27.50
#